data_AF-A0A957XEG2-F1
#
_entry.id   AF-A0A957XEG2-F1
#
_cell.length_a   1.000
_cell.length_b   1.000
_cell.length_c   1.000
_cell.angle_alpha   90.00
_cell.angle_beta   90.00
_cell.angle_gamma   90.00
#
_symmetry.space_group_name_H-M   'P 1'
#
loop_
_entity.id
_entity.type
_entity.pdbx_description
1 polymer ?
#
loop_
_entity_poly.entity_id
_entity_poly.type
_entity_poly.pdbx_seq_one_letter_code
_entity_poly.pdbx_strand_id
1 'polypeptide(L)'
;MNDGRLLYDLQQRIGRLEAQIETGRWEDWIPTITQSSSVTYTLTSGFARYVLSDRTITARMRVGITGSGVAGNAIIIGGLPYDISDVTGDIGIARIVDTGSASYVGSCNVQNATSFQVVRDGGSSGIGIAPNFALASGDVIALLVAYEVSL
;
A
#
# COMPACT_ATOMS: atom_id res chain seq x y z
N MET A 1 14.70 -42.51 28.85
CA MET A 1 13.37 -42.03 28.45
C MET A 1 13.35 -40.49 28.30
N ASN A 2 14.31 -39.89 27.58
CA ASN A 2 14.36 -38.42 27.39
C ASN A 2 14.16 -37.97 25.93
N ASP A 3 14.24 -38.88 24.95
CA ASP A 3 14.16 -38.53 23.52
C ASP A 3 12.81 -37.94 23.11
N GLY A 4 11.70 -38.44 23.68
CA GLY A 4 10.36 -37.93 23.35
C GLY A 4 10.14 -36.47 23.78
N ARG A 5 10.79 -36.03 24.87
CA ARG A 5 10.70 -34.65 25.36
C ARG A 5 11.53 -33.69 24.51
N LEU A 6 12.73 -34.12 24.12
CA LEU A 6 13.61 -33.32 23.25
C LEU A 6 13.00 -33.13 21.86
N LEU A 7 12.40 -34.18 21.29
CA LEU A 7 11.72 -34.11 19.99
C LEU A 7 10.53 -33.13 20.02
N TYR A 8 9.72 -33.16 21.08
CA TYR A 8 8.59 -32.24 21.25
C TYR A 8 9.04 -30.77 21.35
N ASP A 9 10.07 -30.50 22.15
CA ASP A 9 10.62 -29.14 22.30
C ASP A 9 11.19 -28.62 20.97
N LEU A 10 11.83 -29.49 20.18
CA LEU A 10 12.34 -29.12 18.86
C LEU A 10 11.20 -28.81 17.87
N GLN A 11 10.14 -29.62 17.84
CA GLN A 11 8.97 -29.36 17.00
C GLN A 11 8.29 -28.03 17.35
N GLN A 12 8.14 -27.73 18.65
CA GLN A 12 7.61 -26.43 19.07
C GLN A 12 8.51 -25.27 18.66
N ARG A 13 9.84 -25.41 18.79
CA ARG A 13 10.79 -24.37 18.37
C ARG A 13 10.75 -24.14 16.88
N ILE A 14 10.67 -25.20 16.08
CA ILE A 14 10.53 -25.11 14.63
C ILE A 14 9.24 -24.36 14.27
N GLY A 15 8.09 -24.74 14.83
CA GLY A 15 6.83 -24.05 14.53
C GLY A 15 6.82 -22.56 14.92
N ARG A 16 7.49 -22.19 16.02
CA ARG A 16 7.67 -20.76 16.39
C ARG A 16 8.58 -20.02 15.41
N LEU A 17 9.66 -20.66 14.96
CA LEU A 17 10.59 -20.08 13.98
C LEU A 17 9.94 -19.94 12.60
N GLU A 18 9.14 -20.91 12.18
CA GLU A 18 8.36 -20.85 10.93
C GLU A 18 7.39 -19.67 10.95
N ALA A 19 6.64 -19.50 12.05
CA ALA A 19 5.77 -18.34 12.24
C ALA A 19 6.54 -17.01 12.25
N GLN A 20 7.73 -16.98 12.85
CA GLN A 20 8.60 -15.80 12.86
C GLN A 20 9.23 -15.49 11.50
N ILE A 21 9.52 -16.50 10.68
CA ILE A 21 10.03 -16.33 9.32
C ILE A 21 8.93 -15.77 8.41
N GLU A 22 7.68 -16.15 8.65
CA GLU A 22 6.53 -15.57 7.96
C GLU A 22 6.38 -14.07 8.30
N THR A 23 6.62 -13.68 9.56
CA THR A 23 6.70 -12.27 9.96
C THR A 23 8.03 -11.64 9.54
N GLY A 24 8.07 -10.89 8.44
CA GLY A 24 9.29 -10.21 7.97
C GLY A 24 9.68 -10.53 6.54
N ARG A 25 8.99 -11.48 5.89
CA ARG A 25 9.15 -11.74 4.46
C ARG A 25 8.39 -10.68 3.65
N TRP A 26 9.06 -10.16 2.62
CA TRP A 26 8.40 -9.28 1.66
C TRP A 26 7.62 -10.08 0.61
N GLU A 27 6.33 -9.82 0.52
CA GLU A 27 5.40 -10.44 -0.43
C GLU A 27 4.89 -9.45 -1.46
N ASP A 28 4.47 -9.94 -2.62
CA ASP A 28 3.80 -9.13 -3.64
C ASP A 28 2.31 -8.96 -3.25
N TRP A 29 1.74 -7.77 -3.47
CA TRP A 29 0.29 -7.48 -3.36
C TRP A 29 -0.24 -6.92 -4.68
N ILE A 30 -1.55 -6.96 -4.88
CA ILE A 30 -2.22 -6.41 -6.06
C ILE A 30 -3.09 -5.22 -5.62
N PRO A 31 -2.61 -3.98 -5.74
CA PRO A 31 -3.37 -2.81 -5.35
C PRO A 31 -4.53 -2.56 -6.33
N THR A 32 -5.50 -1.75 -5.92
CA THR A 32 -6.44 -1.12 -6.85
C THR A 32 -6.14 0.36 -6.91
N ILE A 33 -6.23 0.95 -8.10
CA ILE A 33 -6.11 2.38 -8.31
C ILE A 33 -7.40 2.85 -8.93
N THR A 34 -8.06 3.81 -8.29
CA THR A 34 -9.29 4.40 -8.81
C THR A 34 -9.19 5.92 -8.85
N GLN A 35 -9.87 6.49 -9.84
CA GLN A 35 -10.12 7.92 -9.93
C GLN A 35 -11.50 8.10 -10.57
N SER A 36 -12.55 7.97 -9.75
CA SER A 36 -13.96 7.71 -10.15
C SER A 36 -14.25 6.28 -10.63
N SER A 37 -13.35 5.71 -11.43
CA SER A 37 -13.39 4.32 -11.89
C SER A 37 -12.01 3.66 -11.79
N SER A 38 -11.92 2.35 -12.00
CA SER A 38 -10.65 1.62 -12.00
C SER A 38 -9.72 2.13 -13.11
N VAL A 39 -8.50 2.51 -12.73
CA VAL A 39 -7.43 2.94 -13.64
C VAL A 39 -6.48 1.76 -13.84
N THR A 40 -6.19 1.42 -15.09
CA THR A 40 -5.25 0.33 -15.40
C THR A 40 -3.81 0.80 -15.27
N TYR A 41 -2.94 -0.12 -14.85
CA TYR A 41 -1.53 0.13 -14.62
C TYR A 41 -0.73 -1.14 -14.86
N THR A 42 0.59 -1.01 -15.00
CA THR A 42 1.50 -2.16 -15.11
C THR A 42 2.02 -2.56 -13.74
N LEU A 43 1.74 -3.79 -13.34
CA LEU A 43 2.26 -4.41 -12.12
C LEU A 43 3.31 -5.46 -12.51
N THR A 44 4.58 -5.15 -12.26
CA THR A 44 5.67 -6.13 -12.36
C THR A 44 5.97 -6.71 -10.99
N SER A 45 6.36 -7.98 -10.89
CA SER A 45 6.75 -8.57 -9.61
C SER A 45 7.82 -7.71 -8.92
N GLY A 46 7.64 -7.49 -7.61
CA GLY A 46 8.50 -6.65 -6.80
C GLY A 46 8.21 -5.15 -6.82
N PHE A 47 7.27 -4.67 -7.64
CA PHE A 47 6.92 -3.25 -7.75
C PHE A 47 5.93 -2.81 -6.69
N ALA A 48 5.11 -3.73 -6.19
CA ALA A 48 4.16 -3.50 -5.12
C ALA A 48 4.38 -4.63 -4.12
N ARG A 49 4.94 -4.30 -2.95
CA ARG A 49 5.31 -5.29 -1.94
C ARG A 49 4.95 -4.83 -0.54
N TYR A 50 4.70 -5.78 0.34
CA TYR A 50 4.47 -5.52 1.75
C TYR A 50 5.24 -6.50 2.63
N VAL A 51 5.41 -6.13 3.89
CA VAL A 51 5.89 -7.00 4.96
C VAL A 51 5.00 -6.80 6.18
N LEU A 52 4.54 -7.91 6.76
CA LEU A 52 3.83 -7.92 8.04
C LEU A 52 4.82 -8.20 9.17
N SER A 53 4.85 -7.32 10.16
CA SER A 53 5.63 -7.48 11.39
C SER A 53 4.69 -7.33 12.58
N ASP A 54 4.31 -8.46 13.18
CA ASP A 54 3.27 -8.54 14.21
C ASP A 54 1.94 -7.95 13.72
N ARG A 55 1.52 -6.79 14.24
CA ARG A 55 0.30 -6.09 13.83
C ARG A 55 0.53 -4.90 12.91
N THR A 56 1.76 -4.69 12.45
CA THR A 56 2.10 -3.54 11.60
C THR A 56 2.51 -4.02 10.21
N ILE A 57 1.90 -3.43 9.19
CA ILE A 57 2.35 -3.57 7.81
C ILE A 57 3.27 -2.42 7.46
N THR A 58 4.32 -2.73 6.70
CA THR A 58 4.99 -1.75 5.84
C THR A 58 4.79 -2.17 4.40
N ALA A 59 4.19 -1.30 3.59
CA ALA A 59 3.96 -1.56 2.17
C ALA A 59 4.57 -0.46 1.31
N ARG A 60 5.09 -0.86 0.16
CA ARG A 60 5.64 0.04 -0.86
C ARG A 60 5.05 -0.29 -2.22
N MET A 61 4.91 0.72 -3.05
CA MET A 61 4.48 0.54 -4.43
C MET A 61 5.19 1.52 -5.34
N ARG A 62 5.50 1.09 -6.56
CA ARG A 62 5.86 1.94 -7.69
C ARG A 62 5.27 1.36 -8.96
N VAL A 63 4.24 1.99 -9.52
CA VAL A 63 3.57 1.51 -10.74
C VAL A 63 3.50 2.59 -11.80
N GLY A 64 3.58 2.17 -13.06
CA GLY A 64 3.32 3.03 -14.22
C GLY A 64 1.87 2.88 -14.67
N ILE A 65 1.18 4.00 -14.82
CA ILE A 65 -0.20 4.05 -15.30
C ILE A 65 -0.24 3.77 -16.80
N THR A 66 -1.21 2.98 -17.23
CA THR A 66 -1.45 2.64 -18.64
C THR A 66 -2.86 3.02 -19.10
N GLY A 67 -3.78 3.23 -18.16
CA GLY A 67 -5.15 3.68 -18.42
C GLY A 67 -5.33 5.17 -18.22
N SER A 68 -6.60 5.57 -18.13
CA SER A 68 -7.00 6.95 -17.87
C SER A 68 -7.93 7.00 -16.67
N GLY A 69 -7.74 8.01 -15.81
CA GLY A 69 -8.67 8.38 -14.74
C GLY A 69 -9.61 9.52 -15.16
N VAL A 70 -10.37 10.04 -14.19
CA VAL A 70 -11.30 11.16 -14.40
C VAL A 70 -10.89 12.34 -13.51
N ALA A 71 -10.49 13.44 -14.16
CA ALA A 71 -10.10 14.68 -13.49
C ALA A 71 -11.23 15.20 -12.57
N GLY A 72 -10.86 15.86 -11.47
CA GLY A 72 -11.79 16.33 -10.45
C GLY A 72 -12.19 15.27 -9.42
N ASN A 73 -11.62 14.07 -9.50
CA ASN A 73 -11.79 13.01 -8.51
C ASN A 73 -10.45 12.68 -7.85
N ALA A 74 -10.49 12.29 -6.58
CA ALA A 74 -9.29 11.88 -5.85
C ALA A 74 -8.74 10.57 -6.41
N ILE A 75 -7.41 10.47 -6.44
CA ILE A 75 -6.71 9.23 -6.74
C ILE A 75 -6.70 8.40 -5.46
N ILE A 76 -7.38 7.26 -5.49
CA ILE A 76 -7.54 6.35 -4.35
C ILE A 76 -6.74 5.08 -4.62
N ILE A 77 -5.97 4.66 -3.63
CA ILE A 77 -5.22 3.41 -3.61
C ILE A 77 -5.93 2.48 -2.64
N GLY A 78 -6.45 1.37 -3.15
CA GLY A 78 -7.08 0.31 -2.37
C GLY A 78 -6.42 -1.04 -2.64
N GLY A 79 -7.14 -2.13 -2.33
CA GLY A 79 -6.59 -3.49 -2.47
C GLY A 79 -5.39 -3.70 -1.53
N LEU A 80 -5.51 -3.16 -0.31
CA LEU A 80 -4.47 -3.31 0.71
C LEU A 80 -4.30 -4.80 1.09
N PRO A 81 -3.12 -5.28 1.56
CA PRO A 81 -2.94 -6.69 1.80
C PRO A 81 -3.74 -7.11 3.04
N TYR A 82 -3.98 -6.16 3.95
CA TYR A 82 -4.81 -6.26 5.15
C TYR A 82 -5.48 -4.91 5.41
N ASP A 83 -6.63 -4.98 6.08
CA ASP A 83 -7.44 -3.83 6.48
C ASP A 83 -6.72 -2.99 7.55
N ILE A 84 -6.80 -1.67 7.39
CA ILE A 84 -6.31 -0.68 8.34
C ILE A 84 -7.24 -0.67 9.56
N SER A 85 -6.65 -0.82 10.75
CA SER A 85 -7.38 -0.80 12.02
C SER A 85 -7.86 0.61 12.42
N ASP A 86 -6.99 1.61 12.34
CA ASP A 86 -7.34 3.01 12.57
C ASP A 86 -7.67 3.69 11.24
N VAL A 87 -8.96 3.88 10.98
CA VAL A 87 -9.45 4.47 9.73
C VAL A 87 -9.32 6.00 9.68
N THR A 88 -8.45 6.59 10.51
CA THR A 88 -8.20 8.03 10.57
C THR A 88 -6.71 8.36 10.48
N GLY A 89 -6.39 9.49 9.84
CA GLY A 89 -5.04 10.05 9.82
C GLY A 89 -4.19 9.66 8.60
N ASP A 90 -2.88 9.94 8.72
CA ASP A 90 -1.88 9.72 7.68
C ASP A 90 -1.03 8.48 8.00
N ILE A 91 -0.89 7.59 7.03
CA ILE A 91 -0.18 6.30 7.17
C ILE A 91 1.10 6.23 6.34
N GLY A 92 1.55 7.34 5.74
CA GLY A 92 2.77 7.35 4.94
C GLY A 92 2.87 8.49 3.97
N ILE A 93 3.69 8.29 2.94
CA ILE A 93 4.01 9.28 1.92
C ILE A 93 3.89 8.68 0.52
N ALA A 94 3.43 9.50 -0.41
CA ALA A 94 3.38 9.17 -1.82
C ALA A 94 3.91 10.30 -2.70
N ARG A 95 4.33 9.90 -3.89
CA ARG A 95 4.67 10.76 -5.01
C ARG A 95 3.87 10.32 -6.23
N ILE A 96 3.23 11.27 -6.88
CA ILE A 96 2.53 11.09 -8.15
C ILE A 96 3.22 11.97 -9.19
N VAL A 97 3.70 11.35 -10.27
CA VAL A 97 4.28 12.04 -11.42
C VAL A 97 3.23 12.04 -12.52
N ASP A 98 2.72 13.22 -12.85
CA ASP A 98 1.88 13.50 -14.00
C ASP A 98 2.81 13.86 -15.17
N THR A 99 3.02 12.89 -16.06
CA THR A 99 4.05 12.96 -17.09
C THR A 99 3.67 14.02 -18.12
N GLY A 100 4.42 15.13 -18.12
CA GLY A 100 4.17 16.28 -18.98
C GLY A 100 3.71 17.53 -18.22
N SER A 101 3.35 17.39 -16.94
CA SER A 101 2.87 18.51 -16.12
C SER A 101 3.77 18.76 -14.91
N ALA A 102 3.76 17.86 -13.93
CA ALA A 102 4.39 18.10 -12.63
C ALA A 102 4.59 16.81 -11.80
N SER A 103 5.33 16.98 -10.70
CA SER A 103 5.52 15.95 -9.69
C SER A 103 4.90 16.43 -8.38
N TYR A 104 3.96 15.65 -7.86
CA TYR A 104 3.26 15.95 -6.62
C TYR A 104 3.70 14.98 -5.52
N VAL A 105 3.95 15.51 -4.33
CA VAL A 105 4.30 14.73 -3.13
C VAL A 105 3.26 15.04 -2.06
N GLY A 106 2.85 14.03 -1.30
CA GLY A 106 1.82 14.17 -0.28
C GLY A 106 1.79 13.03 0.73
N SER A 107 1.00 13.19 1.79
CA SER A 107 0.71 12.14 2.75
C SER A 107 -0.31 11.15 2.20
N CYS A 108 -0.20 9.90 2.61
CA CYS A 108 -1.20 8.87 2.38
C CYS A 108 -2.26 8.96 3.49
N ASN A 109 -3.40 9.57 3.17
CA ASN A 109 -4.47 9.83 4.12
C ASN A 109 -5.57 8.77 4.02
N VAL A 110 -5.90 8.12 5.15
CA VAL A 110 -6.86 7.00 5.18
C VAL A 110 -8.26 7.46 4.79
N GLN A 111 -8.94 6.67 3.95
CA GLN A 111 -10.33 6.90 3.57
C GLN A 111 -11.29 5.93 4.28
N ASN A 112 -10.85 4.69 4.43
CA ASN A 112 -11.54 3.61 5.11
C ASN A 112 -10.54 2.47 5.36
N ALA A 113 -11.02 1.37 5.94
CA ALA A 113 -10.18 0.23 6.26
C ALA A 113 -9.42 -0.36 5.05
N THR A 114 -9.94 -0.20 3.83
CA THR A 114 -9.38 -0.86 2.64
C THR A 114 -8.71 0.09 1.65
N SER A 115 -8.62 1.39 1.97
CA SER A 115 -8.07 2.38 1.04
C SER A 115 -7.62 3.69 1.68
N PHE A 116 -6.73 4.37 0.97
CA PHE A 116 -6.29 5.74 1.26
C PHE A 116 -6.23 6.57 -0.02
N GLN A 117 -6.18 7.89 0.14
CA GLN A 117 -5.90 8.83 -0.94
C GLN A 117 -4.57 9.55 -0.67
N VAL A 118 -4.03 10.23 -1.68
CA VAL A 118 -2.86 11.09 -1.48
C VAL A 118 -3.31 12.53 -1.31
N VAL A 119 -2.89 13.19 -0.22
CA VAL A 119 -3.16 14.60 0.06
C VAL A 119 -1.83 15.34 0.16
N ARG A 120 -1.74 16.47 -0.54
CA ARG A 120 -0.53 17.31 -0.59
C ARG A 120 -0.51 18.30 0.57
N ASP A 121 0.69 18.77 0.95
CA ASP A 121 0.86 19.76 2.01
C ASP A 121 -0.04 20.99 1.80
N GLY A 122 -0.67 21.45 2.89
CA GLY A 122 -1.65 22.54 2.89
C GLY A 122 -2.94 22.28 2.11
N GLY A 123 -3.14 21.09 1.55
CA GLY A 123 -4.34 20.71 0.81
C GLY A 123 -5.41 20.08 1.70
N SER A 124 -6.67 20.44 1.48
CA SER A 124 -7.83 19.80 2.12
C SER A 124 -8.49 18.72 1.24
N SER A 125 -7.99 18.53 0.02
CA SER A 125 -8.55 17.61 -0.98
C SER A 125 -7.48 16.69 -1.55
N GLY A 126 -7.88 15.48 -1.94
CA GLY A 126 -7.00 14.52 -2.59
C GLY A 126 -6.42 15.03 -3.91
N ILE A 127 -5.22 14.57 -4.22
CA ILE A 127 -4.58 14.77 -5.53
C ILE A 127 -5.50 14.16 -6.60
N GLY A 128 -5.70 14.90 -7.71
CA GLY A 128 -6.71 14.61 -8.74
C GLY A 128 -7.96 15.50 -8.62
N ILE A 129 -8.29 15.95 -7.40
CA ILE A 129 -9.25 17.05 -7.15
C ILE A 129 -8.51 18.38 -7.16
N ALA A 130 -7.47 18.49 -6.31
CA ALA A 130 -6.62 19.67 -6.19
C ALA A 130 -5.15 19.21 -6.00
N PRO A 131 -4.28 19.32 -7.02
CA PRO A 131 -4.55 19.90 -8.33
C PRO A 131 -5.51 19.00 -9.13
N ASN A 132 -6.27 19.64 -10.01
CA ASN A 132 -7.26 18.95 -10.84
C ASN A 132 -6.59 18.40 -12.10
N PHE A 133 -6.38 17.08 -12.13
CA PHE A 133 -5.91 16.36 -13.31
C PHE A 133 -6.40 14.92 -13.30
N ALA A 134 -6.44 14.30 -14.47
CA ALA A 134 -6.71 12.88 -14.63
C ALA A 134 -5.38 12.12 -14.72
N LEU A 135 -5.28 10.96 -14.07
CA LEU A 135 -4.22 10.01 -14.37
C LEU A 135 -4.28 9.64 -15.85
N ALA A 136 -3.12 9.55 -16.49
CA ALA A 136 -2.96 9.18 -17.88
C ALA A 136 -1.83 8.17 -18.08
N SER A 137 -1.81 7.54 -19.26
CA SER A 137 -0.74 6.62 -19.64
C SER A 137 0.62 7.32 -19.62
N GLY A 138 1.57 6.74 -18.90
CA GLY A 138 2.90 7.31 -18.67
C GLY A 138 3.06 7.97 -17.29
N ASP A 139 1.99 8.18 -16.54
CA ASP A 139 2.08 8.65 -15.15
C ASP A 139 2.68 7.58 -14.24
N VAL A 140 3.23 8.01 -13.10
CA VAL A 140 3.84 7.11 -12.11
C VAL A 140 3.32 7.41 -10.72
N ILE A 141 2.90 6.37 -10.00
CA ILE A 141 2.58 6.45 -8.57
C ILE A 141 3.65 5.67 -7.80
N ALA A 142 4.28 6.32 -6.82
CA ALA A 142 5.23 5.70 -5.90
C ALA A 142 4.87 6.03 -4.45
N LEU A 143 4.93 5.06 -3.55
CA LEU A 143 4.58 5.26 -2.14
C LEU A 143 5.30 4.33 -1.18
N LEU A 144 5.32 4.74 0.08
CA LEU A 144 5.67 3.96 1.25
C LEU A 144 4.65 4.26 2.35
N VAL A 145 3.97 3.22 2.82
CA VAL A 145 2.99 3.31 3.92
C VAL A 145 3.33 2.33 5.03
N ALA A 146 2.99 2.69 6.25
CA ALA A 146 3.02 1.81 7.40
C ALA A 146 1.77 2.05 8.26
N TYR A 147 1.10 0.96 8.66
CA TYR A 147 -0.15 1.03 9.42
C TYR A 147 -0.39 -0.23 10.24
N GLU A 148 -1.20 -0.09 11.29
CA GLU A 148 -1.66 -1.24 12.09
C GLU A 148 -2.84 -1.95 11.43
N VAL A 149 -2.81 -3.28 11.43
CA VAL A 149 -3.83 -4.12 10.79
C VAL A 149 -4.92 -4.55 11.76
N SER A 150 -6.15 -4.69 11.26
CA SER A 150 -7.19 -5.44 11.95
C SER A 150 -7.05 -6.94 11.63
N LEU A 151 -6.75 -7.76 12.64
CA LEU A 151 -6.67 -9.24 12.54
C LEU A 151 -8.00 -9.90 12.89
#